data_AF-A0ABD6EI53-F1
#
_entry.id   AF-A0ABD6EI53-F1
#
_cell.length_a   1.000
_cell.length_b   1.000
_cell.length_c   1.000
_cell.angle_alpha   90.00
_cell.angle_beta   90.00
_cell.angle_gamma   90.00
#
_symmetry.space_group_name_H-M   'P 1'
#
loop_
_entity.id
_entity.type
_entity.pdbx_description
1 polymer ?
#
loop_
_entity_poly.entity_id
_entity_poly.type
_entity_poly.pdbx_seq_one_letter_code
_entity_poly.pdbx_strand_id
1 'polypeptide(L)'
;MNYLSTDDIGHIDSESERSINRDHSHSYAYFSDGCRRVDYVLVYQEIDENNDDERITACCSGNETVPELMLMVSNRHDESRRREARHIFENNLRRKGLQLEDIPGKFCKGLRFVLVHAPFELLTTQAEKLGIEMPVKSSTYKNHHSCPFGSNQFLCPQARELRTVIKGPLDKLLEQCEFFFFDDEIEELMKAPLYQNALFTKDCLDCFVGSEDEEEFFSSAERVMIVHDILSRARFGEGDLIGIECILSREVYTAAYPLHEYLDYENLRPGVCSCEPRKTAAELKTATTRQLLYWTWTKFQYFYKFQPLYLIKKYFGSKIGMYFILLGYYTKYLIPTSAIGVLCFYYGLLSLHADIPR
;
A
#
# COMPACT_ATOMS: atom_id res chain seq x y z
N MET A 1 -42.25 -1.70 41.82
CA MET A 1 -42.04 -3.13 41.46
C MET A 1 -42.61 -3.30 40.06
N ASN A 2 -41.89 -3.61 38.99
CA ASN A 2 -40.47 -3.88 38.78
C ASN A 2 -40.11 -3.31 37.40
N TYR A 3 -38.94 -2.69 37.30
CA TYR A 3 -38.31 -2.31 36.04
C TYR A 3 -37.71 -3.57 35.40
N LEU A 4 -37.94 -3.77 34.10
CA LEU A 4 -37.24 -4.77 33.28
C LEU A 4 -36.06 -4.07 32.62
N SER A 5 -34.84 -4.47 32.99
CA SER A 5 -33.59 -3.98 32.42
C SER A 5 -33.38 -4.50 31.00
N THR A 6 -33.00 -3.59 30.11
CA THR A 6 -32.52 -3.84 28.75
C THR A 6 -31.00 -3.69 28.74
N ASP A 7 -30.26 -4.70 29.21
CA ASP A 7 -28.78 -4.62 29.31
C ASP A 7 -28.06 -5.92 28.89
N ASP A 8 -28.63 -6.76 28.01
CA ASP A 8 -28.01 -8.06 27.66
C ASP A 8 -27.89 -8.37 26.14
N ILE A 9 -27.79 -7.35 25.27
CA ILE A 9 -27.60 -7.58 23.81
C ILE A 9 -26.28 -6.99 23.27
N GLY A 10 -25.43 -6.39 24.11
CA GLY A 10 -24.30 -5.58 23.63
C GLY A 10 -22.90 -6.22 23.60
N HIS A 11 -22.68 -7.43 24.12
CA HIS A 11 -21.31 -7.87 24.48
C HIS A 11 -20.77 -9.12 23.77
N ILE A 12 -21.55 -9.77 22.90
CA ILE A 12 -21.15 -11.04 22.25
C ILE A 12 -20.59 -10.83 20.82
N ASP A 13 -20.78 -9.64 20.23
CA ASP A 13 -20.46 -9.41 18.80
C ASP A 13 -19.01 -9.00 18.55
N SER A 14 -18.31 -8.38 19.51
CA SER A 14 -16.97 -7.83 19.23
C SER A 14 -15.85 -8.86 19.16
N GLU A 15 -15.95 -9.99 19.87
CA GLU A 15 -14.94 -11.06 19.81
C GLU A 15 -15.19 -12.02 18.64
N SER A 16 -16.46 -12.26 18.30
CA SER A 16 -16.86 -13.07 17.16
C SER A 16 -16.59 -12.36 15.82
N GLU A 17 -16.85 -11.06 15.70
CA GLU A 17 -16.46 -10.28 14.52
C GLU A 17 -14.93 -10.19 14.35
N ARG A 18 -14.17 -10.22 15.45
CA ARG A 18 -12.70 -10.22 15.43
C ARG A 18 -12.11 -11.55 14.99
N SER A 19 -12.67 -12.68 15.42
CA SER A 19 -12.23 -14.01 14.95
C SER A 19 -12.59 -14.20 13.47
N ILE A 20 -13.79 -13.76 13.05
CA ILE A 20 -14.25 -13.79 11.67
C ILE A 20 -13.38 -12.90 10.76
N ASN A 21 -13.03 -11.67 11.19
CA ASN A 21 -12.12 -10.80 10.44
C ASN A 21 -10.70 -11.37 10.34
N ARG A 22 -10.20 -12.03 11.39
CA ARG A 22 -8.90 -12.72 11.35
C ARG A 22 -8.94 -13.89 10.38
N ASP A 23 -9.96 -14.74 10.42
CA ASP A 23 -10.10 -15.88 9.52
C ASP A 23 -10.26 -15.45 8.05
N HIS A 24 -11.01 -14.39 7.77
CA HIS A 24 -11.15 -13.85 6.41
C HIS A 24 -9.89 -13.12 5.92
N SER A 25 -9.21 -12.38 6.79
CA SER A 25 -7.92 -11.73 6.46
C SER A 25 -6.83 -12.77 6.18
N HIS A 26 -6.78 -13.86 6.96
CA HIS A 26 -5.86 -14.97 6.73
C HIS A 26 -6.11 -15.68 5.39
N SER A 27 -7.37 -15.78 4.94
CA SER A 27 -7.68 -16.38 3.64
C SER A 27 -7.34 -15.50 2.43
N TYR A 28 -7.27 -14.17 2.58
CA TYR A 28 -7.10 -13.24 1.44
C TYR A 28 -5.64 -12.83 1.22
N ALA A 29 -4.89 -12.59 2.30
CA ALA A 29 -3.57 -11.98 2.24
C ALA A 29 -2.41 -12.97 2.39
N TYR A 30 -2.70 -14.27 2.47
CA TYR A 30 -1.69 -15.31 2.67
C TYR A 30 -1.79 -16.40 1.61
N PHE A 31 -0.70 -17.17 1.50
CA PHE A 31 -0.61 -18.39 0.70
C PHE A 31 -1.59 -19.44 1.24
N SER A 32 -1.76 -20.55 0.51
CA SER A 32 -2.70 -21.62 0.91
C SER A 32 -2.40 -22.24 2.28
N ASP A 33 -1.20 -22.04 2.81
CA ASP A 33 -0.81 -22.49 4.14
C ASP A 33 -1.23 -21.55 5.29
N GLY A 34 -1.72 -20.34 4.97
CA GLY A 34 -2.12 -19.33 5.94
C GLY A 34 -0.97 -18.67 6.70
N CYS A 35 0.29 -19.00 6.37
CA CYS A 35 1.48 -18.49 7.04
C CYS A 35 2.18 -17.42 6.24
N ARG A 36 2.34 -17.61 4.93
CA ARG A 36 3.17 -16.71 4.10
C ARG A 36 2.35 -15.58 3.51
N ARG A 37 2.67 -14.34 3.89
CA ARG A 37 1.98 -13.14 3.40
C ARG A 37 2.25 -12.87 1.92
N VAL A 38 1.21 -12.57 1.15
CA VAL A 38 1.32 -12.19 -0.27
C VAL A 38 1.82 -10.74 -0.37
N ASP A 39 3.01 -10.53 -0.93
CA ASP A 39 3.58 -9.20 -1.16
C ASP A 39 3.28 -8.67 -2.58
N TYR A 40 3.18 -9.57 -3.55
CA TYR A 40 2.97 -9.23 -4.96
C TYR A 40 2.16 -10.31 -5.67
N VAL A 41 1.45 -9.94 -6.73
CA VAL A 41 0.69 -10.85 -7.57
C VAL A 41 1.06 -10.63 -9.03
N LEU A 42 1.39 -11.71 -9.74
CA LEU A 42 1.56 -11.72 -11.19
C LEU A 42 0.36 -12.42 -11.82
N VAL A 43 -0.13 -11.92 -12.94
CA VAL A 43 -1.33 -12.45 -13.60
C VAL A 43 -1.02 -12.76 -15.05
N TYR A 44 -1.42 -13.94 -15.50
CA TYR A 44 -1.35 -14.30 -16.92
C TYR A 44 -2.60 -15.09 -17.32
N GLN A 45 -2.90 -15.07 -18.61
CA GLN A 45 -3.96 -15.87 -19.20
C GLN A 45 -3.32 -17.06 -19.90
N GLU A 46 -3.74 -18.26 -19.53
CA GLU A 46 -3.40 -19.49 -20.24
C GLU A 46 -4.47 -19.79 -21.29
N ILE A 47 -4.01 -20.17 -22.48
CA ILE A 47 -4.86 -20.54 -23.61
C ILE A 47 -5.24 -22.02 -23.46
N ASP A 48 -6.52 -22.34 -23.67
CA ASP A 48 -7.02 -23.72 -23.64
C ASP A 48 -6.64 -24.44 -24.94
N GLU A 49 -5.46 -25.05 -24.94
CA GLU A 49 -4.88 -25.74 -26.10
C GLU A 49 -5.80 -26.85 -26.66
N ASN A 50 -6.59 -27.51 -25.80
CA ASN A 50 -7.51 -28.58 -26.21
C ASN A 50 -8.64 -28.07 -27.11
N ASN A 51 -9.20 -26.90 -26.79
CA ASN A 51 -10.25 -26.27 -27.59
C ASN A 51 -9.70 -25.82 -28.95
N ASP A 52 -8.47 -25.34 -28.97
CA ASP A 52 -7.80 -24.99 -30.22
C ASP A 52 -7.45 -26.24 -31.05
N ASP A 53 -7.24 -27.42 -30.45
CA ASP A 53 -6.90 -28.64 -31.20
C ASP A 53 -8.13 -29.23 -31.88
N GLU A 54 -9.28 -29.19 -31.19
CA GLU A 54 -10.58 -29.50 -31.78
C GLU A 54 -10.91 -28.55 -32.95
N ARG A 55 -10.63 -27.24 -32.78
CA ARG A 55 -10.82 -26.24 -33.83
C ARG A 55 -9.89 -26.44 -35.02
N ILE A 56 -8.59 -26.65 -34.79
CA ILE A 56 -7.62 -26.94 -35.86
C ILE A 56 -8.02 -28.20 -36.63
N THR A 57 -8.45 -29.25 -35.92
CA THR A 57 -8.90 -30.51 -36.55
C THR A 57 -10.18 -30.30 -37.38
N ALA A 58 -11.10 -29.46 -36.90
CA ALA A 58 -12.30 -29.07 -37.65
C ALA A 58 -11.97 -28.23 -38.90
N CYS A 59 -11.06 -27.26 -38.79
CA CYS A 59 -10.60 -26.43 -39.92
C CYS A 59 -9.87 -27.26 -40.98
N CYS A 60 -9.11 -28.29 -40.60
CA CYS A 60 -8.48 -29.24 -41.54
C CYS A 60 -9.49 -30.15 -42.26
N SER A 61 -10.72 -30.26 -41.75
CA SER A 61 -11.79 -31.10 -42.29
C SER A 61 -12.85 -30.29 -43.08
N GLY A 62 -12.79 -28.96 -43.04
CA GLY A 62 -13.72 -28.05 -43.70
C GLY A 62 -13.05 -27.03 -44.63
N ASN A 63 -13.81 -26.40 -45.53
CA ASN A 63 -13.35 -25.37 -46.47
C ASN A 63 -13.17 -23.98 -45.81
N GLU A 64 -12.59 -23.91 -44.61
CA GLU A 64 -12.31 -22.62 -43.95
C GLU A 64 -10.97 -22.02 -44.37
N THR A 65 -10.86 -20.70 -44.30
CA THR A 65 -9.80 -19.94 -44.94
C THR A 65 -8.46 -20.11 -44.23
N VAL A 66 -7.42 -20.48 -44.99
CA VAL A 66 -6.00 -20.62 -44.60
C VAL A 66 -5.47 -19.56 -43.58
N PRO A 67 -5.89 -18.28 -43.61
CA PRO A 67 -5.44 -17.28 -42.63
C PRO A 67 -5.80 -17.58 -41.17
N GLU A 68 -6.95 -18.20 -40.90
CA GLU A 68 -7.41 -18.47 -39.53
C GLU A 68 -6.57 -19.58 -38.87
N LEU A 69 -6.30 -20.64 -39.63
CA LEU A 69 -5.42 -21.72 -39.20
C LEU A 69 -3.99 -21.22 -38.93
N MET A 70 -3.47 -20.34 -39.79
CA MET A 70 -2.12 -19.77 -39.64
C MET A 70 -2.01 -18.88 -38.39
N LEU A 71 -3.06 -18.12 -38.07
CA LEU A 71 -3.13 -17.31 -36.85
C LEU A 71 -3.15 -18.19 -35.59
N MET A 72 -3.93 -19.28 -35.59
CA MET A 72 -3.98 -20.24 -34.48
C MET A 72 -2.62 -20.90 -34.22
N VAL A 73 -1.92 -21.33 -35.27
CA VAL A 73 -0.57 -21.92 -35.15
C VAL A 73 0.44 -20.90 -34.64
N SER A 74 0.38 -19.65 -35.12
CA SER A 74 1.24 -18.57 -34.62
C SER A 74 1.00 -18.30 -33.13
N ASN A 75 -0.27 -18.22 -32.71
CA ASN A 75 -0.63 -18.01 -31.31
C ASN A 75 -0.13 -19.13 -30.40
N ARG A 76 -0.20 -20.40 -30.83
CA ARG A 76 0.38 -21.52 -30.07
C ARG A 76 1.89 -21.41 -29.92
N HIS A 77 2.58 -21.03 -30.98
CA HIS A 77 4.04 -20.88 -30.95
C HIS A 77 4.43 -19.73 -30.00
N ASP A 78 3.70 -18.62 -30.03
CA ASP A 78 3.96 -17.48 -29.14
C ASP A 78 3.60 -17.82 -27.68
N GLU A 79 2.54 -18.58 -27.43
CA GLU A 79 2.19 -19.04 -26.09
C GLU A 79 3.24 -20.00 -25.52
N SER A 80 3.79 -20.89 -26.34
CA SER A 80 4.90 -21.76 -25.95
C SER A 80 6.13 -20.97 -25.50
N ARG A 81 6.49 -19.91 -26.26
CA ARG A 81 7.58 -18.98 -25.89
C ARG A 81 7.27 -18.21 -24.62
N ARG A 82 6.03 -17.73 -24.45
CA ARG A 82 5.59 -17.02 -23.24
C ARG A 82 5.66 -17.95 -22.01
N ARG A 83 5.21 -19.19 -22.14
CA ARG A 83 5.29 -20.22 -21.09
C ARG A 83 6.74 -20.50 -20.69
N GLU A 84 7.65 -20.64 -21.66
CA GLU A 84 9.08 -20.81 -21.38
C GLU A 84 9.67 -19.58 -20.67
N ALA A 85 9.36 -18.37 -21.14
CA ALA A 85 9.79 -17.13 -20.50
C ALA A 85 9.28 -17.01 -19.05
N ARG A 86 8.02 -17.36 -18.78
CA ARG A 86 7.46 -17.42 -17.41
C ARG A 86 8.25 -18.40 -16.55
N HIS A 87 8.46 -19.61 -17.04
CA HIS A 87 9.20 -20.64 -16.31
C HIS A 87 10.64 -20.21 -15.97
N ILE A 88 11.35 -19.56 -16.91
CA ILE A 88 12.69 -19.02 -16.65
C ILE A 88 12.63 -17.90 -15.60
N PHE A 89 11.68 -16.97 -15.75
CA PHE A 89 11.49 -15.86 -14.82
C PHE A 89 11.22 -16.35 -13.39
N GLU A 90 10.21 -17.21 -13.21
CA GLU A 90 9.82 -17.75 -11.91
C GLU A 90 10.96 -18.54 -11.25
N ASN A 91 11.69 -19.35 -12.01
CA ASN A 91 12.86 -20.04 -11.49
C ASN A 91 13.97 -19.07 -11.05
N ASN A 92 14.18 -17.99 -11.79
CA ASN A 92 15.11 -16.94 -11.37
C ASN A 92 14.63 -16.21 -10.12
N LEU A 93 13.32 -15.96 -9.96
CA LEU A 93 12.77 -15.39 -8.72
C LEU A 93 12.99 -16.33 -7.53
N ARG A 94 12.73 -17.63 -7.70
CA ARG A 94 13.00 -18.66 -6.67
C ARG A 94 14.49 -18.71 -6.30
N ARG A 95 15.39 -18.65 -7.29
CA ARG A 95 16.85 -18.59 -7.04
C ARG A 95 17.28 -17.33 -6.29
N LYS A 96 16.55 -16.22 -6.48
CA LYS A 96 16.75 -14.99 -5.69
C LYS A 96 16.15 -15.06 -4.28
N GLY A 97 15.47 -16.16 -3.93
CA GLY A 97 14.90 -16.42 -2.61
C GLY A 97 13.42 -16.06 -2.46
N LEU A 98 12.75 -15.60 -3.52
CA LEU A 98 11.30 -15.36 -3.49
C LEU A 98 10.56 -16.69 -3.48
N GLN A 99 9.45 -16.74 -2.77
CA GLN A 99 8.57 -17.89 -2.72
C GLN A 99 7.34 -17.61 -3.57
N LEU A 100 6.96 -18.59 -4.40
CA LEU A 100 5.90 -18.44 -5.39
C LEU A 100 4.84 -19.51 -5.20
N GLU A 101 3.57 -19.15 -5.33
CA GLU A 101 2.42 -20.06 -5.37
C GLU A 101 1.55 -19.70 -6.58
N ASP A 102 1.23 -20.68 -7.42
CA ASP A 102 0.38 -20.47 -8.60
C ASP A 102 -1.03 -21.00 -8.34
N ILE A 103 -2.02 -20.12 -8.47
CA ILE A 103 -3.44 -20.41 -8.23
C ILE A 103 -4.29 -20.11 -9.48
N PRO A 104 -5.27 -20.98 -9.80
CA PRO A 104 -6.22 -20.69 -10.87
C PRO A 104 -7.24 -19.63 -10.45
N GLY A 105 -7.66 -18.80 -11.41
CA GLY A 105 -8.76 -17.85 -11.22
C GLY A 105 -10.09 -18.56 -11.01
N LYS A 106 -10.85 -18.15 -9.99
CA LYS A 106 -12.14 -18.75 -9.65
C LYS A 106 -13.26 -18.41 -10.64
N PHE A 107 -13.23 -17.21 -11.21
CA PHE A 107 -14.34 -16.66 -12.01
C PHE A 107 -14.04 -16.60 -13.52
N CYS A 108 -12.77 -16.55 -13.90
CA CYS A 108 -12.34 -16.39 -15.29
C CYS A 108 -11.55 -17.63 -15.73
N LYS A 109 -12.07 -18.33 -16.76
CA LYS A 109 -11.44 -19.54 -17.30
C LYS A 109 -10.08 -19.20 -17.90
N GLY A 110 -9.06 -20.02 -17.59
CA GLY A 110 -7.68 -19.83 -18.06
C GLY A 110 -6.90 -18.70 -17.38
N LEU A 111 -7.52 -17.91 -16.50
CA LEU A 111 -6.79 -16.88 -15.75
C LEU A 111 -5.96 -17.55 -14.64
N ARG A 112 -4.70 -17.17 -14.52
CA ARG A 112 -3.74 -17.69 -13.53
C ARG A 112 -3.15 -16.55 -12.72
N PHE A 113 -2.95 -16.79 -11.43
CA PHE A 113 -2.34 -15.84 -10.51
C PHE A 113 -1.12 -16.48 -9.85
N VAL A 114 0.04 -15.87 -9.98
CA VAL A 114 1.25 -16.24 -9.25
C VAL A 114 1.40 -15.30 -8.07
N LEU A 115 1.16 -15.81 -6.87
CA LEU A 115 1.40 -15.12 -5.61
C LEU A 115 2.89 -15.11 -5.31
N VAL A 116 3.40 -13.97 -4.85
CA VAL A 116 4.81 -13.77 -4.52
C VAL A 116 4.94 -13.38 -3.05
N HIS A 117 5.78 -14.10 -2.32
CA HIS A 117 6.15 -13.82 -0.94
C HIS A 117 7.66 -13.62 -0.83
N ALA A 118 8.07 -12.58 -0.11
CA ALA A 118 9.46 -12.36 0.29
C ALA A 118 9.67 -12.76 1.75
N PRO A 119 10.50 -13.79 2.02
CA PRO A 119 10.88 -14.16 3.39
C PRO A 119 11.64 -13.04 4.09
N PHE A 120 11.54 -12.97 5.42
CA PHE A 120 12.20 -11.94 6.23
C PHE A 120 13.72 -11.84 5.98
N GLU A 121 14.39 -12.98 5.85
CA GLU A 121 15.82 -13.07 5.55
C GLU A 121 16.21 -12.42 4.20
N LEU A 122 15.33 -12.54 3.20
CA LEU A 122 15.51 -11.89 1.91
C LEU A 122 15.24 -10.39 2.01
N LEU A 123 14.18 -10.01 2.74
CA LEU A 123 13.80 -8.61 2.94
C LEU A 123 14.92 -7.82 3.62
N THR A 124 15.49 -8.34 4.72
CA THR A 124 16.60 -7.70 5.42
C THR A 124 17.83 -7.54 4.51
N THR A 125 18.23 -8.61 3.84
CA THR A 125 19.39 -8.59 2.93
C THR A 125 19.20 -7.59 1.79
N GLN A 126 17.99 -7.49 1.24
CA GLN A 126 17.71 -6.55 0.15
C GLN A 126 17.51 -5.12 0.65
N ALA A 127 16.92 -4.92 1.84
CA ALA A 127 16.76 -3.62 2.48
C ALA A 127 18.11 -2.95 2.75
N GLU A 128 19.11 -3.72 3.21
CA GLU A 128 20.47 -3.24 3.43
C GLU A 128 21.14 -2.82 2.11
N LYS A 129 21.00 -3.62 1.04
CA LYS A 129 21.50 -3.27 -0.30
C LYS A 129 20.85 -2.01 -0.88
N LEU A 130 19.57 -1.79 -0.56
CA LEU A 130 18.82 -0.61 -0.97
C LEU A 130 19.11 0.62 -0.08
N GLY A 131 19.82 0.44 1.04
CA GLY A 131 20.12 1.52 1.97
C GLY A 131 18.87 2.13 2.60
N ILE A 132 17.88 1.31 2.97
CA ILE A 132 16.64 1.79 3.58
C ILE A 132 16.96 2.43 4.95
N GLU A 133 16.43 3.63 5.21
CA GLU A 133 16.51 4.27 6.52
C GLU A 133 15.39 3.76 7.44
N MET A 134 15.76 3.24 8.61
CA MET A 134 14.83 2.64 9.58
C MET A 134 14.94 3.31 10.95
N PRO A 135 13.84 3.36 11.75
CA PRO A 135 13.83 3.96 13.08
C PRO A 135 14.66 3.15 14.08
N VAL A 136 15.49 3.82 14.87
CA VAL A 136 16.38 3.23 15.87
C VAL A 136 15.81 3.38 17.28
N LYS A 137 15.96 2.34 18.10
CA LYS A 137 15.54 2.34 19.51
C LYS A 137 16.28 3.42 20.30
N SER A 138 15.57 4.09 21.22
CA SER A 138 16.15 5.16 22.04
C SER A 138 17.32 4.73 22.93
N SER A 139 17.38 3.45 23.32
CA SER A 139 18.48 2.89 24.10
C SER A 139 19.79 2.83 23.31
N THR A 140 19.73 2.67 21.99
CA THR A 140 20.90 2.41 21.15
C THR A 140 21.78 3.65 20.97
N TYR A 141 21.21 4.83 20.72
CA TYR A 141 21.99 6.05 20.53
C TYR A 141 22.29 6.82 21.82
N LYS A 142 21.54 6.59 22.92
CA LYS A 142 21.87 7.18 24.23
C LYS A 142 23.16 6.60 24.82
N ASN A 143 23.53 5.38 24.42
CA ASN A 143 24.73 4.69 24.87
C ASN A 143 25.85 4.78 23.81
N HIS A 144 26.48 5.96 23.70
CA HIS A 144 27.55 6.22 22.72
C HIS A 144 28.73 5.22 22.77
N HIS A 145 28.99 4.62 23.93
CA HIS A 145 30.09 3.66 24.12
C HIS A 145 29.77 2.23 23.60
N SER A 146 28.51 1.90 23.34
CA SER A 146 28.06 0.59 22.85
C SER A 146 27.24 0.68 21.57
N CYS A 147 27.35 1.79 20.84
CA CYS A 147 26.67 1.98 19.56
C CYS A 147 27.24 0.99 18.54
N PRO A 148 26.45 0.00 18.07
CA PRO A 148 26.97 -1.05 17.20
C PRO A 148 27.26 -0.55 15.77
N PHE A 149 26.81 0.65 15.44
CA PHE A 149 27.12 1.36 14.19
C PHE A 149 28.58 1.90 14.13
N GLY A 150 29.35 1.74 15.20
CA GLY A 150 30.76 2.15 15.30
C GLY A 150 30.97 3.67 15.26
N SER A 151 32.23 4.10 15.26
CA SER A 151 32.61 5.52 15.05
C SER A 151 32.38 6.00 13.61
N ASN A 152 31.80 5.16 12.74
CA ASN A 152 31.55 5.48 11.36
C ASN A 152 30.38 6.47 11.26
N GLN A 153 30.71 7.74 11.04
CA GLN A 153 29.78 8.87 11.06
C GLN A 153 28.64 8.78 10.03
N PHE A 154 28.78 7.91 9.01
CA PHE A 154 27.75 7.65 7.99
C PHE A 154 26.69 6.64 8.44
N LEU A 155 27.02 5.72 9.36
CA LEU A 155 26.12 4.67 9.86
C LEU A 155 25.51 5.04 11.21
N CYS A 156 26.25 5.80 12.02
CA CYS A 156 25.71 6.36 13.25
C CYS A 156 24.43 7.16 12.93
N PRO A 157 23.34 6.99 13.69
CA PRO A 157 22.17 7.84 13.58
C PRO A 157 22.65 9.29 13.70
N GLN A 158 22.71 10.01 12.58
CA GLN A 158 22.95 11.45 12.66
C GLN A 158 21.72 12.00 13.34
N ALA A 159 21.92 12.82 14.37
CA ALA A 159 20.84 13.64 14.89
C ALA A 159 20.46 14.51 13.70
N ARG A 160 19.51 14.04 12.89
CA ARG A 160 18.88 14.85 11.87
C ARG A 160 18.19 15.89 12.72
N GLU A 161 18.86 17.02 12.93
CA GLU A 161 18.30 18.14 13.67
C GLU A 161 16.93 18.30 13.07
N LEU A 162 15.91 18.03 13.90
CA LEU A 162 14.53 18.09 13.49
C LEU A 162 14.42 19.49 12.93
N ARG A 163 14.41 19.64 11.59
CA ARG A 163 14.32 20.96 10.99
C ARG A 163 13.04 21.49 11.54
N THR A 164 13.13 22.41 12.50
CA THR A 164 11.97 22.99 13.13
C THR A 164 11.28 23.66 11.98
N VAL A 165 10.20 23.05 11.49
CA VAL A 165 9.38 23.63 10.45
C VAL A 165 8.90 24.91 11.11
N ILE A 166 9.48 26.05 10.71
CA ILE A 166 9.13 27.34 11.27
C ILE A 166 7.67 27.54 10.87
N LYS A 167 6.79 27.28 11.83
CA LYS A 167 5.34 27.41 11.63
C LYS A 167 5.05 28.87 11.32
N GLY A 168 4.56 29.12 10.12
CA GLY A 168 4.15 30.44 9.68
C GLY A 168 2.97 30.96 10.51
N PRO A 169 2.64 32.26 10.39
CA PRO A 169 1.50 32.84 11.10
C PRO A 169 0.18 32.13 10.77
N LEU A 170 0.02 31.70 9.52
CA LEU A 170 -1.13 30.94 9.06
C LEU A 170 -1.21 29.54 9.68
N ASP A 171 -0.07 28.88 9.90
CA ASP A 171 -0.02 27.57 10.55
C ASP A 171 -0.49 27.68 11.99
N LYS A 172 0.00 28.71 12.72
CA LYS A 172 -0.41 28.97 14.10
C LYS A 172 -1.89 29.29 14.21
N LEU A 173 -2.43 30.08 13.28
CA LEU A 173 -3.86 30.42 13.25
C LEU A 173 -4.72 29.17 13.05
N LEU A 174 -4.34 28.30 12.11
CA LEU A 174 -5.11 27.09 11.82
C LEU A 174 -5.00 26.05 12.94
N GLU A 175 -3.84 25.96 13.59
CA GLU A 175 -3.64 25.08 14.76
C GLU A 175 -4.44 25.50 15.99
N GLN A 176 -4.81 26.78 16.10
CA GLN A 176 -5.72 27.26 17.16
C GLN A 176 -7.17 26.83 16.94
N CYS A 177 -7.52 26.40 15.72
CA CYS A 177 -8.87 25.98 15.40
C CYS A 177 -9.03 24.46 15.58
N GLU A 178 -9.52 24.03 16.74
CA GLU A 178 -9.82 22.62 17.06
C GLU A 178 -10.74 21.94 16.03
N PHE A 179 -11.54 22.73 15.32
CA PHE A 179 -12.41 22.24 14.23
C PHE A 179 -11.67 21.40 13.18
N PHE A 180 -10.39 21.70 12.88
CA PHE A 180 -9.62 20.97 11.86
C PHE A 180 -9.01 19.65 12.35
N PHE A 181 -9.05 19.35 13.65
CA PHE A 181 -8.36 18.21 14.26
C PHE A 181 -9.35 17.16 14.79
N PHE A 182 -8.91 15.92 14.86
CA PHE A 182 -9.62 14.88 15.60
C PHE A 182 -9.35 15.00 17.10
N ASP A 183 -9.99 14.13 17.90
CA ASP A 183 -9.71 14.04 19.34
C ASP A 183 -8.23 13.64 19.53
N ASP A 184 -7.63 14.11 20.63
CA ASP A 184 -6.18 13.99 20.87
C ASP A 184 -5.65 12.55 20.75
N GLU A 185 -6.42 11.56 21.23
CA GLU A 185 -6.07 10.15 21.14
C GLU A 185 -5.99 9.64 19.69
N ILE A 186 -6.89 10.10 18.81
CA ILE A 186 -6.91 9.73 17.39
C ILE A 186 -5.78 10.44 16.65
N GLU A 187 -5.55 11.73 16.97
CA GLU A 187 -4.42 12.47 16.43
C GLU A 187 -3.07 11.85 16.79
N GLU A 188 -2.92 11.31 17.99
CA GLU A 188 -1.71 10.60 18.41
C GLU A 188 -1.43 9.38 17.53
N LEU A 189 -2.46 8.60 17.15
CA LEU A 189 -2.31 7.45 16.25
C LEU A 189 -1.87 7.82 14.83
N MET A 190 -2.15 9.05 14.40
CA MET A 190 -1.83 9.53 13.04
C MET A 190 -0.48 10.25 12.95
N LYS A 191 0.08 10.67 14.09
CA LYS A 191 1.36 11.38 14.15
C LYS A 191 2.52 10.46 13.82
N ALA A 192 3.49 11.02 13.09
CA ALA A 192 4.76 10.33 12.90
C ALA A 192 5.45 10.17 14.27
N PRO A 193 5.89 8.96 14.65
CA PRO A 193 6.66 8.78 15.86
C PRO A 193 8.01 9.51 15.73
N LEU A 194 8.46 10.10 16.84
CA LEU A 194 9.72 10.85 16.90
C LEU A 194 10.89 9.87 17.06
N TYR A 195 11.23 9.16 15.98
CA TYR A 195 12.40 8.30 15.94
C TYR A 195 13.58 8.99 15.28
N GLN A 196 14.77 8.57 15.70
CA GLN A 196 15.99 8.83 14.94
C GLN A 196 16.15 7.69 13.94
N ASN A 197 16.31 8.04 12.66
CA ASN A 197 16.51 7.05 11.62
C ASN A 197 18.00 6.81 11.38
N ALA A 198 18.36 5.58 11.01
CA ALA A 198 19.68 5.22 10.53
C ALA A 198 19.55 4.28 9.33
N LEU A 199 20.61 4.17 8.52
CA LEU A 199 20.68 3.18 7.46
C LEU A 199 20.55 1.78 8.06
N PHE A 200 19.69 0.96 7.45
CA PHE A 200 19.46 -0.40 7.88
C PHE A 200 20.69 -1.28 7.58
N THR A 201 21.16 -1.96 8.62
CA THR A 201 22.22 -2.98 8.53
C THR A 201 21.72 -4.23 9.23
N LYS A 202 21.78 -5.37 8.53
CA LYS A 202 21.27 -6.63 9.06
C LYS A 202 21.96 -7.06 10.36
N ASP A 203 23.27 -6.85 10.47
CA ASP A 203 24.07 -7.18 11.65
C ASP A 203 23.61 -6.43 12.92
N CYS A 204 22.90 -5.31 12.76
CA CYS A 204 22.41 -4.47 13.85
C CYS A 204 20.89 -4.53 13.99
N LEU A 205 20.22 -5.61 13.54
CA LEU A 205 18.76 -5.73 13.52
C LEU A 205 18.11 -5.35 14.86
N ASP A 206 18.66 -5.81 15.99
CA ASP A 206 18.13 -5.58 17.34
C ASP A 206 18.08 -4.10 17.76
N CYS A 207 18.79 -3.23 17.03
CA CYS A 207 18.83 -1.80 17.29
C CYS A 207 17.64 -1.04 16.70
N PHE A 208 16.92 -1.64 15.75
CA PHE A 208 15.82 -1.01 15.06
C PHE A 208 14.49 -1.27 15.77
N VAL A 209 13.59 -0.29 15.75
CA VAL A 209 12.26 -0.40 16.39
C VAL A 209 11.45 -1.49 15.68
N GLY A 210 10.75 -2.33 16.44
CA GLY A 210 9.94 -3.42 15.89
C GLY A 210 10.73 -4.67 15.51
N SER A 211 12.04 -4.75 15.86
CA SER A 211 12.88 -5.91 15.55
C SER A 211 12.40 -7.23 16.18
N GLU A 212 11.50 -7.14 17.16
CA GLU A 212 10.86 -8.27 17.83
C GLU A 212 9.79 -8.99 17.00
N ASP A 213 9.24 -8.34 15.96
CA ASP A 213 8.16 -8.87 15.13
C ASP A 213 8.55 -8.81 13.64
N GLU A 214 8.95 -9.94 13.08
CA GLU A 214 9.40 -10.05 11.69
C GLU A 214 8.32 -9.70 10.65
N GLU A 215 7.04 -9.90 10.99
CA GLU A 215 5.93 -9.68 10.07
C GLU A 215 5.59 -8.19 9.89
N GLU A 216 5.70 -7.43 10.99
CA GLU A 216 5.40 -6.00 11.05
C GLU A 216 6.65 -5.10 10.96
N PHE A 217 7.86 -5.67 11.05
CA PHE A 217 9.11 -4.91 11.01
C PHE A 217 9.23 -4.02 9.76
N PHE A 218 8.92 -4.58 8.59
CA PHE A 218 8.85 -3.84 7.33
C PHE A 218 7.41 -3.45 7.03
N SER A 219 7.17 -2.17 6.75
CA SER A 219 5.86 -1.71 6.32
C SER A 219 5.45 -2.36 4.98
N SER A 220 4.14 -2.44 4.74
CA SER A 220 3.58 -2.91 3.47
C SER A 220 4.21 -2.22 2.26
N ALA A 221 4.43 -0.90 2.33
CA ALA A 221 5.07 -0.14 1.25
C ALA A 221 6.55 -0.51 1.05
N GLU A 222 7.32 -0.73 2.12
CA GLU A 222 8.73 -1.15 2.04
C GLU A 222 8.86 -2.56 1.46
N ARG A 223 8.01 -3.50 1.89
CA ARG A 223 7.99 -4.86 1.35
C ARG A 223 7.69 -4.87 -0.14
N VAL A 224 6.67 -4.12 -0.57
CA VAL A 224 6.34 -3.95 -1.99
C VAL A 224 7.51 -3.34 -2.76
N MET A 225 8.17 -2.31 -2.22
CA MET A 225 9.33 -1.68 -2.85
C MET A 225 10.49 -2.68 -3.02
N ILE A 226 10.81 -3.44 -1.99
CA ILE A 226 11.88 -4.45 -2.00
C ILE A 226 11.57 -5.54 -3.02
N VAL A 227 10.35 -6.09 -3.01
CA VAL A 227 9.93 -7.15 -3.95
C VAL A 227 9.95 -6.62 -5.38
N HIS A 228 9.44 -5.41 -5.61
CA HIS A 228 9.45 -4.76 -6.92
C HIS A 228 10.87 -4.56 -7.46
N ASP A 229 11.84 -4.17 -6.62
CA ASP A 229 13.25 -4.06 -7.03
C ASP A 229 13.82 -5.43 -7.46
N ILE A 230 13.49 -6.52 -6.74
CA ILE A 230 13.91 -7.88 -7.10
C ILE A 230 13.32 -8.30 -8.46
N LEU A 231 12.02 -8.08 -8.65
CA LEU A 231 11.27 -8.36 -9.88
C LEU A 231 11.83 -7.55 -11.06
N SER A 232 12.15 -6.27 -10.85
CA SER A 232 12.72 -5.37 -11.87
C SER A 232 14.12 -5.78 -12.33
N ARG A 233 14.87 -6.49 -11.48
CA ARG A 233 16.22 -6.98 -11.81
C ARG A 233 16.26 -8.45 -12.25
N ALA A 234 15.12 -9.16 -12.26
CA ALA A 234 15.09 -10.58 -12.58
C ALA A 234 15.10 -10.79 -14.10
N ARG A 235 15.90 -11.74 -14.59
CA ARG A 235 15.96 -12.07 -16.02
C ARG A 235 14.90 -13.12 -16.36
N PHE A 236 14.40 -13.09 -17.59
CA PHE A 236 13.50 -14.11 -18.14
C PHE A 236 13.97 -14.70 -19.47
N GLY A 237 15.18 -14.34 -19.91
CA GLY A 237 15.82 -14.89 -21.10
C GLY A 237 17.26 -14.40 -21.23
N GLU A 238 17.85 -14.62 -22.40
CA GLU A 238 19.20 -14.16 -22.72
C GLU A 238 19.26 -12.66 -23.05
N GLY A 239 20.45 -12.07 -22.92
CA GLY A 239 20.68 -10.65 -23.22
C GLY A 239 19.93 -9.70 -22.28
N ASP A 240 19.20 -8.76 -22.89
CA ASP A 240 18.51 -7.65 -22.21
C ASP A 240 17.05 -7.99 -21.81
N LEU A 241 16.71 -9.27 -21.74
CA LEU A 241 15.41 -9.76 -21.28
C LEU A 241 15.34 -9.75 -19.74
N ILE A 242 15.20 -8.56 -19.18
CA ILE A 242 15.27 -8.28 -17.74
C ILE A 242 14.07 -7.44 -17.30
N GLY A 243 13.52 -7.78 -16.14
CA GLY A 243 12.62 -6.93 -15.38
C GLY A 243 11.14 -7.15 -15.66
N ILE A 244 10.34 -6.77 -14.67
CA ILE A 244 8.89 -6.93 -14.69
C ILE A 244 8.20 -6.06 -15.75
N GLU A 245 8.71 -4.86 -16.01
CA GLU A 245 8.12 -3.99 -17.04
C GLU A 245 8.31 -4.59 -18.45
N CYS A 246 9.49 -5.17 -18.72
CA CYS A 246 9.79 -5.79 -20.01
C CYS A 246 8.94 -7.05 -20.23
N ILE A 247 8.80 -7.92 -19.23
CA ILE A 247 7.99 -9.14 -19.35
C ILE A 247 6.48 -8.82 -19.50
N LEU A 248 6.00 -7.73 -18.88
CA LEU A 248 4.63 -7.22 -19.08
C LEU A 248 4.45 -6.64 -20.49
N SER A 249 5.40 -5.85 -20.98
CA SER A 249 5.34 -5.27 -22.35
C SER A 249 5.31 -6.32 -23.46
N ARG A 250 5.78 -7.53 -23.16
CA ARG A 250 5.80 -8.70 -24.06
C ARG A 250 4.58 -9.60 -23.88
N GLU A 251 3.63 -9.21 -23.04
CA GLU A 251 2.40 -9.95 -22.75
C GLU A 251 2.65 -11.39 -22.25
N VAL A 252 3.82 -11.62 -21.65
CA VAL A 252 4.13 -12.90 -20.99
C VAL A 252 3.33 -12.99 -19.68
N TYR A 253 3.22 -11.86 -18.99
CA TYR A 253 2.23 -11.59 -17.94
C TYR A 253 1.31 -10.46 -18.42
N THR A 254 0.04 -10.52 -18.03
CA THR A 254 -0.98 -9.50 -18.33
C THR A 254 -0.96 -8.36 -17.31
N ALA A 255 -0.70 -8.68 -16.04
CA ALA A 255 -0.64 -7.68 -14.99
C ALA A 255 0.32 -8.11 -13.88
N ALA A 256 0.84 -7.13 -13.15
CA ALA A 256 1.62 -7.36 -11.94
C ALA A 256 1.33 -6.22 -10.95
N TYR A 257 0.86 -6.55 -9.75
CA TYR A 257 0.47 -5.55 -8.76
C TYR A 257 0.67 -6.04 -7.32
N PRO A 258 0.97 -5.13 -6.37
CA PRO A 258 0.98 -5.45 -4.95
C PRO A 258 -0.44 -5.67 -4.43
N LEU A 259 -0.57 -6.47 -3.36
CA LEU A 259 -1.85 -6.68 -2.71
C LEU A 259 -2.09 -5.62 -1.61
N HIS A 260 -3.31 -5.10 -1.55
CA HIS A 260 -3.70 -4.22 -0.46
C HIS A 260 -4.08 -5.03 0.78
N GLU A 261 -3.76 -4.51 1.97
CA GLU A 261 -4.29 -4.99 3.26
C GLU A 261 -5.82 -5.18 3.20
N TYR A 262 -6.32 -6.23 3.86
CA TYR A 262 -7.74 -6.56 3.84
C TYR A 262 -8.59 -5.40 4.36
N LEU A 263 -9.70 -5.14 3.67
CA LEU A 263 -10.68 -4.13 4.04
C LEU A 263 -12.06 -4.72 3.77
N ASP A 264 -12.81 -4.95 4.83
CA ASP A 264 -14.12 -5.58 4.76
C ASP A 264 -15.17 -4.57 4.25
N TYR A 265 -15.22 -4.36 2.94
CA TYR A 265 -16.13 -3.38 2.35
C TYR A 265 -17.61 -3.67 2.61
N GLU A 266 -17.98 -4.94 2.80
CA GLU A 266 -19.36 -5.37 3.04
C GLU A 266 -19.83 -4.89 4.42
N ASN A 267 -19.01 -5.07 5.45
CA ASN A 267 -19.35 -4.60 6.80
C ASN A 267 -18.99 -3.12 7.04
N LEU A 268 -18.13 -2.52 6.22
CA LEU A 268 -17.76 -1.11 6.31
C LEU A 268 -18.84 -0.16 5.78
N ARG A 269 -19.82 -0.65 5.02
CA ARG A 269 -20.98 0.12 4.57
C ARG A 269 -22.25 -0.54 5.07
N PRO A 270 -22.68 -0.31 6.32
CA PRO A 270 -24.05 -0.66 6.69
C PRO A 270 -24.97 0.04 5.68
N GLY A 271 -25.99 -0.66 5.21
CA GLY A 271 -26.74 -0.33 3.97
C GLY A 271 -27.16 1.13 3.78
N VAL A 272 -27.65 1.45 2.58
CA VAL A 272 -28.07 2.80 2.17
C VAL A 272 -28.87 3.50 3.28
N CYS A 273 -28.35 4.63 3.77
CA CYS A 273 -28.90 5.47 4.85
C CYS A 273 -28.63 5.04 6.31
N SER A 274 -27.76 4.08 6.58
CA SER A 274 -27.30 3.81 7.95
C SER A 274 -26.19 4.78 8.37
N CYS A 275 -26.36 5.41 9.54
CA CYS A 275 -25.29 6.18 10.16
C CYS A 275 -24.23 5.21 10.72
N GLU A 276 -23.05 5.17 10.12
CA GLU A 276 -21.92 4.44 10.69
C GLU A 276 -21.49 5.09 12.02
N PRO A 277 -21.38 4.32 13.11
CA PRO A 277 -20.91 4.86 14.38
C PRO A 277 -19.46 5.32 14.25
N ARG A 278 -19.14 6.45 14.90
CA ARG A 278 -17.76 6.94 14.99
C ARG A 278 -16.93 5.92 15.76
N LYS A 279 -15.82 5.50 15.16
CA LYS A 279 -14.88 4.59 15.80
C LYS A 279 -14.11 5.27 16.92
N THR A 280 -13.94 4.55 18.02
CA THR A 280 -13.14 4.98 19.18
C THR A 280 -11.65 4.80 18.91
N ALA A 281 -10.80 5.53 19.62
CA ALA A 281 -9.35 5.41 19.49
C ALA A 281 -8.84 3.99 19.81
N ALA A 282 -9.47 3.31 20.78
CA ALA A 282 -9.15 1.93 21.13
C ALA A 282 -9.41 0.94 19.98
N GLU A 283 -10.53 1.07 19.27
CA GLU A 283 -10.80 0.26 18.07
C GLU A 283 -9.80 0.56 16.95
N LEU A 284 -9.52 1.84 16.70
CA LEU A 284 -8.59 2.27 15.66
C LEU A 284 -7.15 1.84 15.92
N LYS A 285 -6.73 1.74 17.18
CA LYS A 285 -5.39 1.26 17.55
C LYS A 285 -5.15 -0.20 17.15
N THR A 286 -6.20 -1.01 17.10
CA THR A 286 -6.14 -2.42 16.66
C THR A 286 -6.39 -2.60 15.16
N ALA A 287 -6.74 -1.53 14.45
CA ALA A 287 -7.07 -1.58 13.04
C ALA A 287 -5.81 -1.62 12.16
N THR A 288 -5.92 -2.24 10.99
CA THR A 288 -4.84 -2.22 9.99
C THR A 288 -4.62 -0.82 9.43
N THR A 289 -3.44 -0.52 8.88
CA THR A 289 -3.11 0.81 8.34
C THR A 289 -4.13 1.29 7.31
N ARG A 290 -4.59 0.40 6.42
CA ARG A 290 -5.64 0.72 5.43
C ARG A 290 -6.98 1.07 6.08
N GLN A 291 -7.40 0.33 7.10
CA GLN A 291 -8.63 0.60 7.85
C GLN A 291 -8.53 1.94 8.57
N LEU A 292 -7.40 2.21 9.23
CA LEU A 292 -7.15 3.47 9.90
C LEU A 292 -7.25 4.66 8.93
N LEU A 293 -6.64 4.57 7.75
CA LEU A 293 -6.76 5.58 6.69
C LEU A 293 -8.19 5.74 6.19
N TYR A 294 -8.94 4.64 6.06
CA TYR A 294 -10.34 4.72 5.65
C TYR A 294 -11.16 5.56 6.62
N TRP A 295 -11.03 5.28 7.92
CA TRP A 295 -11.80 5.92 8.99
C TRP A 295 -11.39 7.36 9.28
N THR A 296 -10.11 7.72 9.10
CA THR A 296 -9.61 9.06 9.45
C THR A 296 -9.53 10.03 8.28
N TRP A 297 -9.44 9.54 7.03
CA TRP A 297 -9.11 10.40 5.90
C TRP A 297 -10.02 10.29 4.68
N THR A 298 -10.37 9.07 4.24
CA THR A 298 -11.02 8.89 2.92
C THR A 298 -12.50 9.27 2.88
N LYS A 299 -13.12 9.54 4.03
CA LYS A 299 -14.55 9.82 4.14
C LYS A 299 -14.85 11.27 3.82
N PHE A 300 -15.88 11.50 3.00
CA PHE A 300 -16.34 12.86 2.67
C PHE A 300 -16.73 13.67 3.91
N GLN A 301 -17.21 13.01 4.98
CA GLN A 301 -17.52 13.67 6.27
C GLN A 301 -16.31 14.39 6.88
N TYR A 302 -15.08 13.99 6.55
CA TYR A 302 -13.85 14.55 7.12
C TYR A 302 -13.07 15.41 6.11
N PHE A 303 -13.71 15.92 5.05
CA PHE A 303 -13.05 16.75 4.04
C PHE A 303 -12.37 18.01 4.60
N TYR A 304 -12.84 18.49 5.76
CA TYR A 304 -12.32 19.66 6.44
C TYR A 304 -11.25 19.33 7.48
N LYS A 305 -10.95 18.05 7.76
CA LYS A 305 -9.91 17.66 8.72
C LYS A 305 -8.53 17.69 8.07
N PHE A 306 -7.48 17.84 8.89
CA PHE A 306 -6.12 17.74 8.38
C PHE A 306 -5.76 16.33 7.90
N GLN A 307 -4.92 16.25 6.88
CA GLN A 307 -4.53 14.99 6.26
C GLN A 307 -3.50 14.25 7.15
N PRO A 308 -3.67 12.93 7.41
CA PRO A 308 -2.69 12.13 8.14
C PRO A 308 -1.52 11.74 7.24
N LEU A 309 -0.65 12.71 6.94
CA LEU A 309 0.44 12.59 5.96
C LEU A 309 1.41 11.43 6.25
N TYR A 310 1.66 11.16 7.54
CA TYR A 310 2.51 10.05 7.95
C TYR A 310 1.91 8.69 7.57
N LEU A 311 0.62 8.47 7.86
CA LEU A 311 -0.06 7.22 7.51
C LEU A 311 -0.17 7.04 5.99
N ILE A 312 -0.44 8.12 5.26
CA ILE A 312 -0.46 8.10 3.79
C ILE A 312 0.91 7.67 3.25
N LYS A 313 2.00 8.24 3.77
CA LYS A 313 3.37 7.83 3.41
C LYS A 313 3.66 6.38 3.81
N LYS A 314 3.29 5.96 5.02
CA LYS A 314 3.51 4.60 5.53
C LYS A 314 2.83 3.54 4.64
N TYR A 315 1.63 3.85 4.14
CA TYR A 315 0.84 2.92 3.34
C TYR A 315 1.15 2.96 1.84
N PHE A 316 1.23 4.16 1.24
CA PHE A 316 1.39 4.34 -0.21
C PHE A 316 2.84 4.63 -0.63
N GLY A 317 3.74 4.84 0.32
CA GLY A 317 5.14 5.21 0.09
C GLY A 317 5.35 6.71 -0.15
N SER A 318 6.64 7.08 -0.23
CA SER A 318 7.08 8.48 -0.28
C SER A 318 6.61 9.25 -1.51
N LYS A 319 6.50 8.60 -2.68
CA LYS A 319 6.09 9.27 -3.92
C LYS A 319 4.66 9.83 -3.83
N ILE A 320 3.73 9.01 -3.35
CA ILE A 320 2.33 9.40 -3.15
C ILE A 320 2.21 10.32 -1.93
N GLY A 321 2.99 10.07 -0.87
CA GLY A 321 3.07 10.98 0.28
C GLY A 321 3.45 12.41 -0.13
N MET A 322 4.45 12.58 -1.01
CA MET A 322 4.87 13.90 -1.51
C MET A 322 3.77 14.61 -2.30
N TYR A 323 2.98 13.87 -3.08
CA TYR A 323 1.82 14.43 -3.77
C TYR A 323 0.80 15.02 -2.79
N PHE A 324 0.45 14.27 -1.73
CA PHE A 324 -0.50 14.76 -0.73
C PHE A 324 0.05 15.89 0.15
N ILE A 325 1.35 15.88 0.45
CA ILE A 325 2.03 17.01 1.09
C ILE A 325 1.85 18.28 0.26
N LEU A 326 2.13 18.20 -1.05
CA LEU A 326 1.99 19.34 -1.95
C LEU A 326 0.53 19.80 -2.06
N LEU A 327 -0.41 18.86 -2.20
CA LEU A 327 -1.83 19.16 -2.30
C LEU A 327 -2.38 19.82 -1.02
N GLY A 328 -2.01 19.30 0.15
CA GLY A 328 -2.39 19.87 1.45
C GLY A 328 -1.81 21.27 1.64
N TYR A 329 -0.53 21.47 1.31
CA TYR A 329 0.11 22.78 1.36
C TYR A 329 -0.58 23.76 0.41
N TYR A 330 -0.81 23.37 -0.84
CA TYR A 330 -1.48 24.22 -1.83
C TYR A 330 -2.88 24.66 -1.37
N THR A 331 -3.71 23.72 -0.90
CA THR A 331 -5.06 23.99 -0.40
C THR A 331 -5.04 24.94 0.80
N LYS A 332 -4.06 24.79 1.68
CA LYS A 332 -3.86 25.64 2.85
C LYS A 332 -3.55 27.10 2.48
N TYR A 333 -2.75 27.35 1.45
CA TYR A 333 -2.47 28.71 0.98
C TYR A 333 -3.62 29.32 0.16
N LEU A 334 -4.52 28.51 -0.39
CA LEU A 334 -5.73 29.01 -1.04
C LEU A 334 -6.73 29.61 -0.04
N ILE A 335 -6.71 29.22 1.25
CA ILE A 335 -7.62 29.74 2.27
C ILE A 335 -7.54 31.29 2.37
N PRO A 336 -6.38 31.90 2.67
CA PRO A 336 -6.28 33.36 2.76
C PRO A 336 -6.51 34.04 1.40
N THR A 337 -6.03 33.45 0.31
CA THR A 337 -6.24 34.01 -1.04
C THR A 337 -7.72 34.06 -1.40
N SER A 338 -8.47 33.01 -1.09
CA SER A 338 -9.93 32.96 -1.28
C SER A 338 -10.64 33.99 -0.38
N ALA A 339 -10.24 34.11 0.88
CA ALA A 339 -10.79 35.10 1.80
C ALA A 339 -10.61 36.54 1.27
N ILE A 340 -9.41 36.88 0.77
CA ILE A 340 -9.14 38.19 0.15
C ILE A 340 -10.03 38.38 -1.10
N GLY A 341 -10.14 37.35 -1.96
CA GLY A 341 -10.99 37.41 -3.15
C GLY A 341 -12.46 37.67 -2.82
N VAL A 342 -13.01 36.98 -1.82
CA VAL A 342 -14.39 37.19 -1.34
C VAL A 342 -14.58 38.59 -0.75
N LEU A 343 -13.60 39.10 0.01
CA LEU A 343 -13.65 40.46 0.55
C LEU A 343 -13.63 41.52 -0.55
N CYS A 344 -12.77 41.38 -1.56
CA CYS A 344 -12.73 42.25 -2.72
C CYS A 344 -14.05 42.21 -3.51
N PHE A 345 -14.62 41.02 -3.72
CA PHE A 345 -15.91 40.86 -4.37
C PHE A 345 -17.04 41.57 -3.60
N TYR A 346 -17.09 41.38 -2.28
CA TYR A 346 -18.08 42.03 -1.42
C TYR A 346 -17.92 43.56 -1.39
N TYR A 347 -16.68 44.06 -1.34
CA TYR A 347 -16.40 45.50 -1.45
C TYR A 347 -16.88 46.06 -2.79
N GLY A 348 -16.64 45.34 -3.90
CA GLY A 348 -17.18 45.69 -5.21
C GLY A 348 -18.71 45.81 -5.18
N LEU A 349 -19.41 44.82 -4.61
CA LEU A 349 -20.87 44.84 -4.48
C LEU A 349 -21.39 46.06 -3.69
N LEU A 350 -20.71 46.43 -2.60
CA LEU A 350 -21.08 47.61 -1.82
C LEU A 350 -20.83 48.91 -2.58
N SER A 351 -19.75 48.99 -3.36
CA SER A 351 -19.37 50.20 -4.08
C SER A 351 -20.15 50.42 -5.39
N LEU A 352 -20.85 49.40 -5.90
CA LEU A 352 -21.64 49.45 -7.15
C LEU A 352 -22.62 50.63 -7.21
N HIS A 353 -23.25 50.98 -6.09
CA HIS A 353 -24.26 52.05 -6.07
C HIS A 353 -23.64 53.46 -6.09
N ALA A 354 -22.36 53.58 -5.72
CA ALA A 354 -21.64 54.84 -5.68
C ALA A 354 -20.83 55.10 -6.96
N ASP A 355 -20.72 54.10 -7.85
CA ASP A 355 -19.91 54.17 -9.06
C ASP A 355 -20.73 54.78 -10.21
N ILE A 356 -20.37 56.00 -10.60
CA ILE A 356 -20.89 56.63 -11.82
C ILE A 356 -19.86 56.37 -12.92
N PRO A 357 -20.16 55.50 -13.90
CA PRO A 357 -19.23 55.26 -14.99
C PRO A 357 -19.03 56.56 -15.78
N ARG A 358 -17.77 56.99 -15.93
CA ARG A 358 -17.39 58.15 -16.74
C ARG A 358 -17.29 57.82 -18.22
#